data_AF-U5L8L0-F1
#
_entry.id   AF-U5L8L0-F1
#
_cell.length_a   1.000
_cell.length_b   1.000
_cell.length_c   1.000
_cell.angle_alpha   90.00
_cell.angle_beta   90.00
_cell.angle_gamma   90.00
#
_symmetry.space_group_name_H-M   'P 1'
#
loop_
_entity.id
_entity.type
_entity.pdbx_description
1 polymer ?
#
loop_
_entity_poly.entity_id
_entity_poly.type
_entity_poly.pdbx_seq_one_letter_code
_entity_poly.pdbx_strand_id
1 'polypeptide(L)'
;MQVITFALMIFLTLVAFVAVGYEEFSAWFIVPFILILAVVQVIFQLYYFMHMSHKGHEAPALFLYSGLLVGAITVLAFMTIIWW
;
A
#
# COMPACT_ATOMS: atom_id res chain seq x y z
N MET A 1 18.20 11.61 -2.40
CA MET A 1 17.18 11.72 -1.32
C MET A 1 16.70 10.37 -0.76
N GLN A 2 17.30 9.23 -1.12
CA GLN A 2 16.75 7.91 -0.76
C GLN A 2 16.71 7.64 0.75
N VAL A 3 17.70 8.12 1.52
CA VAL A 3 17.74 7.96 2.98
C VAL A 3 16.62 8.72 3.69
N ILE A 4 16.23 9.90 3.18
CA ILE A 4 15.13 10.69 3.75
C ILE A 4 13.80 9.96 3.54
N THR A 5 13.54 9.49 2.32
CA THR A 5 12.33 8.70 2.04
C THR A 5 12.30 7.41 2.86
N PHE A 6 13.44 6.73 2.99
CA PHE A 6 13.55 5.51 3.80
C PHE A 6 13.19 5.76 5.28
N ALA A 7 13.76 6.80 5.88
CA ALA A 7 13.45 7.19 7.25
C ALA A 7 11.97 7.56 7.42
N LEU A 8 11.39 8.26 6.45
CA LEU A 8 9.98 8.66 6.46
C LEU A 8 9.03 7.45 6.36
N MET A 9 9.37 6.43 5.56
CA MET A 9 8.59 5.19 5.50
C MET A 9 8.60 4.42 6.82
N ILE A 10 9.77 4.32 7.47
CA ILE A 10 9.88 3.71 8.80
C ILE A 10 9.02 4.49 9.80
N PHE A 11 9.14 5.82 9.81
CA PHE A 11 8.36 6.68 10.69
C PHE A 11 6.84 6.48 10.52
N LEU A 12 6.34 6.54 9.28
CA LEU A 12 4.91 6.33 9.01
C LEU A 12 4.43 4.91 9.38
N THR A 13 5.31 3.91 9.24
CA THR A 13 5.00 2.53 9.66
C THR A 13 4.90 2.43 11.18
N LEU A 14 5.80 3.08 11.92
CA LEU A 14 5.73 3.13 13.39
C LEU A 14 4.45 3.83 13.85
N VAL A 15 4.04 4.93 13.20
CA VAL A 15 2.78 5.62 13.49
C VAL A 15 1.58 4.69 13.30
N ALA A 16 1.55 3.89 12.22
CA ALA A 16 0.49 2.92 12.00
C ALA A 16 0.44 1.86 13.11
N PHE A 17 1.59 1.30 13.52
CA PHE A 17 1.64 0.31 14.61
C PHE A 17 1.21 0.90 15.96
N VAL A 18 1.63 2.13 16.28
CA VAL A 18 1.21 2.80 17.50
C VAL A 18 -0.30 3.07 17.48
N ALA A 19 -0.86 3.49 16.35
CA ALA A 19 -2.30 3.73 16.22
C ALA A 19 -3.14 2.46 16.41
N VAL A 20 -2.64 1.29 15.99
CA VAL A 20 -3.32 -0.01 16.21
C VAL A 20 -3.09 -0.52 17.64
N GLY A 21 -1.90 -0.29 18.20
CA GLY A 21 -1.54 -0.76 19.55
C GLY A 21 -2.12 0.08 20.69
N TYR A 22 -2.69 1.25 20.39
CA TYR A 22 -3.34 2.10 21.38
C TYR A 22 -4.81 1.69 21.56
N GLU A 23 -5.11 1.04 22.67
CA GLU A 23 -6.41 0.39 22.93
C GLU A 23 -7.60 1.36 23.02
N GLU A 24 -7.36 2.65 23.26
CA GLU A 24 -8.45 3.64 23.34
C GLU A 24 -8.98 4.07 21.97
N PHE A 25 -8.28 3.77 20.88
CA PHE A 25 -8.78 4.07 19.54
C PHE A 25 -9.81 3.03 19.09
N SER A 26 -10.95 3.50 18.59
CA SER A 26 -11.97 2.62 18.03
C SER A 26 -11.54 2.04 16.69
N ALA A 27 -12.00 0.81 16.38
CA ALA A 27 -11.77 0.17 15.08
C ALA A 27 -12.26 1.04 13.89
N TRP A 28 -13.34 1.80 14.10
CA TRP A 28 -13.88 2.73 13.10
C TRP A 28 -12.92 3.87 12.74
N PHE A 29 -12.00 4.23 13.65
CA PHE A 29 -10.93 5.19 13.36
C PHE A 29 -9.68 4.48 12.83
N ILE A 30 -9.27 3.39 13.49
CA ILE A 30 -8.01 2.68 13.18
C ILE A 30 -8.01 2.19 11.72
N VAL A 31 -9.07 1.51 11.28
CA VAL A 31 -9.13 0.89 9.95
C VAL A 31 -8.95 1.92 8.81
N PRO A 32 -9.75 3.01 8.71
CA PRO A 32 -9.54 4.00 7.66
C PRO A 32 -8.19 4.72 7.80
N PHE A 33 -7.72 4.97 9.03
CA PHE A 33 -6.43 5.63 9.27
C PHE A 33 -5.26 4.81 8.71
N ILE A 34 -5.17 3.51 9.05
CA ILE A 34 -4.08 2.65 8.55
C ILE A 34 -4.18 2.39 7.05
N LEU A 35 -5.39 2.37 6.47
CA LEU A 35 -5.57 2.24 5.02
C LEU A 35 -5.04 3.45 4.27
N ILE A 36 -5.27 4.66 4.77
CA ILE A 36 -4.70 5.89 4.20
C ILE A 36 -3.17 5.83 4.27
N LEU A 37 -2.61 5.45 5.43
CA LEU A 37 -1.17 5.28 5.57
C LEU A 37 -0.62 4.21 4.62
N ALA A 38 -1.32 3.10 4.43
CA ALA A 38 -0.93 2.05 3.50
C ALA A 38 -0.88 2.54 2.04
N VAL A 39 -1.84 3.35 1.61
CA VAL A 39 -1.81 3.97 0.27
C VAL A 39 -0.59 4.89 0.12
N VAL A 40 -0.31 5.72 1.12
CA VAL A 40 0.88 6.59 1.11
C VAL A 40 2.16 5.77 1.04
N GLN A 41 2.24 4.65 1.77
CA GLN A 41 3.38 3.74 1.73
C GLN A 41 3.57 3.15 0.33
N VAL A 42 2.50 2.63 -0.29
CA VAL A 42 2.57 2.10 -1.66
C VAL A 42 3.10 3.17 -2.62
N ILE A 43 2.59 4.41 -2.57
CA ILE A 43 3.07 5.50 -3.41
C ILE A 43 4.58 5.72 -3.22
N PHE A 44 5.07 5.80 -1.98
CA PHE A 44 6.50 5.98 -1.74
C PHE A 44 7.36 4.83 -2.28
N GLN A 45 6.88 3.59 -2.17
CA GLN A 45 7.56 2.42 -2.73
C GLN A 45 7.62 2.50 -4.27
N LEU A 46 6.52 2.86 -4.91
CA LEU A 46 6.43 2.95 -6.37
C LEU A 46 7.30 4.09 -6.94
N TYR A 47 7.22 5.29 -6.37
CA TYR A 47 7.90 6.46 -6.93
C TYR A 47 9.39 6.55 -6.57
N TYR A 48 9.77 6.26 -5.32
CA TYR A 48 11.15 6.47 -4.87
C TYR A 48 12.01 5.22 -4.92
N PHE A 49 11.46 4.02 -4.66
CA PHE A 49 12.25 2.78 -4.72
C PHE A 49 12.27 2.20 -6.12
N MET A 50 11.10 2.12 -6.77
CA MET A 50 11.02 1.65 -8.15
C MET A 50 11.32 2.71 -9.21
N HIS A 51 11.59 3.95 -8.81
CA HIS A 51 11.95 5.03 -9.74
C HIS A 51 10.99 5.15 -10.94
N MET A 52 9.71 4.80 -10.73
CA MET A 52 8.73 4.60 -11.82
C MET A 52 8.43 5.89 -12.61
N SER A 53 8.92 7.04 -12.13
CA SER A 53 8.86 8.34 -12.81
C SER A 53 9.93 8.52 -13.90
N HIS A 54 10.92 7.63 -14.03
CA HIS A 54 11.98 7.73 -15.05
C HIS A 54 11.67 6.92 -16.31
N LYS A 55 11.95 7.51 -17.50
CA LYS A 55 11.74 6.86 -18.81
C LYS A 55 12.45 5.50 -18.85
N GLY A 56 11.73 4.44 -19.27
CA GLY A 56 12.26 3.07 -19.37
C GLY A 56 11.71 2.06 -18.36
N HIS A 57 10.87 2.48 -17.40
CA HIS A 57 10.28 1.58 -16.39
C HIS A 57 8.89 1.04 -16.79
N GLU A 58 8.61 0.96 -18.09
CA GLU A 58 7.32 0.53 -18.63
C GLU A 58 7.05 -0.95 -18.31
N ALA A 59 8.05 -1.83 -18.45
CA ALA A 59 7.87 -3.26 -18.17
C ALA A 59 7.61 -3.57 -16.67
N PRO A 60 8.38 -3.03 -15.69
CA PRO A 60 8.06 -3.19 -14.27
C PRO A 60 6.68 -2.65 -13.88
N ALA A 61 6.28 -1.50 -14.44
CA ALA A 61 4.95 -0.95 -14.21
C ALA A 61 3.86 -1.89 -14.76
N LEU A 62 4.07 -2.46 -15.96
CA LEU A 62 3.15 -3.40 -16.60
C LEU A 62 2.96 -4.68 -15.75
N PHE A 63 4.04 -5.23 -15.19
CA PHE A 63 3.96 -6.37 -14.28
C PHE A 63 3.24 -6.03 -12.97
N LEU A 64 3.47 -4.84 -12.41
CA LEU A 64 2.77 -4.41 -11.20
C LEU A 64 1.26 -4.24 -11.42
N TYR A 65 0.87 -3.53 -12.47
CA TYR A 65 -0.55 -3.30 -12.77
C TYR A 65 -1.28 -4.58 -13.18
N SER A 66 -0.61 -5.49 -13.91
CA SER A 66 -1.19 -6.80 -14.22
C SER A 66 -1.35 -7.67 -12.98
N GLY A 67 -0.37 -7.68 -12.07
CA GLY A 67 -0.48 -8.36 -10.77
C GLY A 67 -1.64 -7.81 -9.93
N LEU A 68 -1.78 -6.49 -9.85
CA LEU A 68 -2.91 -5.82 -9.18
C LEU A 68 -4.25 -6.23 -9.80
N LEU A 69 -4.34 -6.23 -11.13
CA LEU A 69 -5.54 -6.59 -11.87
C LEU A 69 -5.95 -8.05 -11.63
N VAL A 70 -5.01 -8.98 -11.73
CA VAL A 70 -5.27 -10.41 -11.47
C VAL A 70 -5.68 -10.62 -10.01
N GLY A 71 -5.01 -9.98 -9.05
CA GLY A 71 -5.37 -10.05 -7.64
C GLY A 71 -6.78 -9.51 -7.37
N ALA A 72 -7.11 -8.34 -7.93
CA ALA A 72 -8.43 -7.73 -7.78
C ALA A 72 -9.55 -8.59 -8.39
N ILE A 73 -9.35 -9.13 -9.60
CA ILE A 73 -10.31 -10.03 -10.24
C ILE A 73 -10.49 -11.30 -9.42
N THR A 74 -9.41 -11.84 -8.86
CA THR A 74 -9.47 -13.04 -8.00
C THR A 74 -10.34 -12.77 -6.78
N VAL A 75 -10.07 -11.69 -6.03
CA VAL A 75 -10.89 -11.32 -4.86
C VAL A 75 -12.35 -11.09 -5.26
N LEU A 76 -12.61 -10.37 -6.35
CA LEU A 76 -13.97 -10.14 -6.84
C LEU A 76 -14.68 -11.44 -7.20
N ALA A 77 -14.02 -12.38 -7.88
CA ALA A 77 -14.61 -13.66 -8.23
C ALA A 77 -14.96 -14.49 -6.99
N PHE A 78 -14.08 -14.54 -5.98
CA PHE A 78 -14.39 -15.23 -4.72
C PHE A 78 -15.53 -14.57 -3.94
N MET A 79 -15.61 -13.23 -3.95
CA MET A 79 -16.68 -12.51 -3.25
C MET A 79 -18.04 -12.53 -3.96
N THR A 80 -18.07 -12.63 -5.29
CA THR A 80 -19.32 -12.46 -6.08
C THR A 80 -19.79 -13.73 -6.79
N ILE A 81 -18.87 -14.64 -7.11
CA ILE A 81 -19.16 -15.86 -7.88
C ILE A 81 -18.92 -17.12 -7.04
N ILE A 82 -17.87 -17.23 -6.24
CA ILE A 82 -17.55 -18.48 -5.52
C ILE A 82 -17.98 -18.42 -4.05
N TRP A 83 -19.01 -17.63 -3.72
CA TRP A 83 -19.37 -17.36 -2.32
C TRP A 83 -20.34 -18.37 -1.69
N TRP A 84 -20.76 -19.38 -2.46
CA TRP A 84 -21.76 -20.39 -2.06
C TRP A 84 -21.15 -21.78 -1.91
#